data_AF-A0A2N0CZB8-F1
#
_entry.id   AF-A0A2N0CZB8-F1
#
_cell.length_a   1.000
_cell.length_b   1.000
_cell.length_c   1.000
_cell.angle_alpha   90.00
_cell.angle_beta   90.00
_cell.angle_gamma   90.00
#
_symmetry.space_group_name_H-M   'P 1'
#
loop_
_entity.id
_entity.type
_entity.pdbx_description
1 polymer ?
#
loop_
_entity_poly.entity_id
_entity_poly.type
_entity_poly.pdbx_seq_one_letter_code
_entity_poly.pdbx_strand_id
1 'polypeptide(L)'
;MPNKNPYASHLDFFLTVPIFFCRKHDSQCHVWNEDVLVCSCNYITDKEIREVINGLLDEDCWQLIVPAKVYHAMEKRGRCCGCFPNVVDLIIRTTEEYHAGRHSTDDEIFDFMSRLKQFHEENRRADIERRQKSHRAA
;
A
#
# COMPACT_ATOMS: atom_id res chain seq x y z
N MET A 1 -30.55 6.76 28.26
CA MET A 1 -30.46 8.22 28.44
C MET A 1 -29.93 8.83 27.15
N PRO A 2 -30.77 9.52 26.36
CA PRO A 2 -30.35 10.09 25.08
C PRO A 2 -29.64 11.43 25.29
N ASN A 3 -28.38 11.53 24.87
CA ASN A 3 -27.63 12.79 24.82
C ASN A 3 -27.90 13.48 23.48
N LYS A 4 -28.28 14.75 23.56
CA LYS A 4 -28.90 15.56 22.51
C LYS A 4 -27.81 16.21 21.65
N ASN A 5 -27.80 15.93 20.35
CA ASN A 5 -27.06 16.71 19.36
C ASN A 5 -27.74 18.09 19.21
N PRO A 6 -27.02 19.22 19.41
CA PRO A 6 -27.62 20.54 19.59
C PRO A 6 -27.74 21.38 18.30
N TYR A 7 -28.12 20.80 17.17
CA TYR A 7 -28.44 21.59 15.96
C TYR A 7 -29.66 21.03 15.24
N ALA A 8 -30.83 21.23 15.86
CA ALA A 8 -32.12 21.09 15.21
C ALA A 8 -33.03 22.24 15.67
N SER A 9 -33.12 23.26 14.83
CA SER A 9 -34.16 24.30 14.81
C SER A 9 -33.95 25.10 13.52
N HIS A 10 -34.93 25.46 12.69
CA HIS A 10 -36.37 25.31 12.73
C HIS A 10 -36.87 25.69 11.32
N LEU A 11 -37.74 24.85 10.77
CA LEU A 11 -38.89 25.15 9.90
C LEU A 11 -38.75 25.83 8.52
N ASP A 12 -39.12 24.99 7.55
CA ASP A 12 -40.30 25.10 6.67
C ASP A 12 -40.41 26.16 5.58
N PHE A 13 -40.89 25.61 4.46
CA PHE A 13 -41.95 26.15 3.61
C PHE A 13 -41.50 26.94 2.37
N PHE A 14 -41.71 26.28 1.23
CA PHE A 14 -42.10 26.87 -0.05
C PHE A 14 -41.01 27.71 -0.74
N LEU A 15 -40.38 27.12 -1.77
CA LEU A 15 -40.72 27.43 -3.16
C LEU A 15 -39.88 26.58 -4.12
N THR A 16 -40.56 26.16 -5.17
CA THR A 16 -40.13 25.35 -6.30
C THR A 16 -38.98 25.96 -7.09
N VAL A 17 -37.77 25.38 -7.00
CA VAL A 17 -36.81 25.22 -8.12
C VAL A 17 -35.90 24.04 -7.74
N PRO A 18 -35.74 22.99 -8.56
CA PRO A 18 -34.67 22.03 -8.35
C PRO A 18 -33.38 22.71 -8.80
N ILE A 19 -32.81 23.57 -7.95
CA ILE A 19 -31.37 23.82 -8.02
C ILE A 19 -30.75 22.54 -7.51
N PHE A 20 -30.36 21.71 -8.46
CA PHE A 20 -29.46 20.58 -8.29
C PHE A 20 -28.20 21.12 -7.59
N PHE A 21 -28.22 21.13 -6.26
CA PHE A 21 -27.06 21.44 -5.45
C PHE A 21 -26.13 20.24 -5.60
N CYS A 22 -25.36 20.25 -6.68
CA CYS A 22 -24.28 19.31 -6.91
C CYS A 22 -23.32 19.50 -5.73
N ARG A 23 -23.31 18.55 -4.78
CA ARG A 23 -22.26 18.43 -3.77
C ARG A 23 -20.94 18.33 -4.51
N LYS A 24 -20.24 19.46 -4.61
CA LYS A 24 -18.83 19.51 -4.99
C LYS A 24 -18.07 18.99 -3.77
N HIS A 25 -17.84 17.68 -3.72
CA HIS A 25 -16.90 17.08 -2.77
C HIS A 25 -16.07 16.06 -3.53
N ASP A 26 -14.77 16.35 -3.56
CA ASP A 26 -13.66 15.51 -3.96
C ASP A 26 -13.64 15.08 -5.43
N SER A 27 -13.18 15.99 -6.28
CA SER A 27 -12.61 15.61 -7.56
C SER A 27 -11.33 16.42 -7.75
N GLN A 28 -10.39 16.25 -6.82
CA GLN A 28 -8.99 16.49 -7.15
C GLN A 28 -8.63 15.39 -8.15
N CYS A 29 -8.82 15.70 -9.42
CA CYS A 29 -8.21 15.00 -10.52
C CYS A 29 -6.71 14.94 -10.23
N HIS A 30 -6.27 13.83 -9.63
CA HIS A 30 -4.87 13.47 -9.57
C HIS A 30 -4.45 13.14 -11.00
N VAL A 31 -4.10 14.19 -11.74
CA VAL A 31 -3.29 14.06 -12.94
C VAL A 31 -1.90 13.71 -12.43
N TRP A 32 -1.66 12.43 -12.16
CA TRP A 32 -0.29 11.94 -12.11
C TRP A 32 0.29 12.25 -13.48
N ASN A 33 1.32 13.07 -13.57
CA ASN A 33 2.13 13.08 -14.79
C ASN A 33 2.79 11.70 -14.84
N GLU A 34 2.16 10.76 -15.53
CA GLU A 34 2.56 9.35 -15.59
C GLU A 34 3.96 9.19 -16.23
N ASP A 35 4.46 10.22 -16.91
CA ASP A 35 5.72 10.16 -17.67
C ASP A 35 6.91 10.92 -17.02
N VAL A 36 6.84 11.29 -15.73
CA VAL A 36 7.99 11.96 -15.07
C VAL A 36 9.17 11.00 -14.94
N LEU A 37 10.34 11.41 -15.45
CA LEU A 37 11.58 10.68 -15.27
C LEU A 37 12.06 10.77 -13.80
N VAL A 38 12.11 9.62 -13.11
CA VAL A 38 12.53 9.52 -11.70
C VAL A 38 14.01 9.17 -11.58
N CYS A 39 14.50 8.26 -12.42
CA CYS A 39 15.90 7.82 -12.39
C CYS A 39 16.61 8.13 -13.70
N SER A 40 17.43 9.18 -13.71
CA SER A 40 18.25 9.53 -14.88
C SER A 40 19.29 8.47 -15.22
N CYS A 41 19.81 7.74 -14.22
CA CYS A 41 20.81 6.73 -14.47
C CYS A 41 20.25 5.54 -15.24
N ASN A 42 19.05 5.07 -14.91
CA ASN A 42 18.48 3.84 -15.47
C ASN A 42 17.31 4.10 -16.45
N TYR A 43 17.03 5.38 -16.72
CA TYR A 43 15.90 5.84 -17.54
C TYR A 43 14.58 5.23 -17.07
N ILE A 44 14.24 5.45 -15.79
CA ILE A 44 13.03 4.89 -15.17
C ILE A 44 12.03 6.02 -14.90
N THR A 45 10.78 5.83 -15.32
CA THR A 45 9.66 6.78 -15.12
C THR A 45 8.87 6.48 -13.85
N ASP A 46 8.04 7.44 -13.43
CA ASP A 46 7.09 7.29 -12.33
C ASP A 46 6.14 6.11 -12.60
N LYS A 47 5.52 6.05 -13.79
CA LYS A 47 4.61 4.97 -14.17
C LYS A 47 5.22 3.57 -14.06
N GLU A 48 6.45 3.38 -14.56
CA GLU A 48 7.14 2.08 -14.45
C GLU A 48 7.30 1.65 -12.98
N ILE A 49 7.62 2.60 -12.09
CA ILE A 49 7.76 2.32 -10.66
C ILE A 49 6.41 1.95 -10.05
N ARG A 50 5.34 2.67 -10.38
CA ARG A 50 3.98 2.39 -9.86
C ARG A 50 3.46 1.04 -10.31
N GLU A 51 3.63 0.71 -11.59
CA GLU A 51 3.21 -0.58 -12.15
C GLU A 51 3.90 -1.74 -11.43
N VAL A 52 5.20 -1.62 -11.18
CA VAL A 52 5.95 -2.63 -10.42
C VAL A 52 5.48 -2.71 -8.97
N ILE A 53 5.24 -1.58 -8.30
CA ILE A 53 4.73 -1.58 -6.91
C ILE A 53 3.37 -2.27 -6.84
N ASN A 54 2.44 -1.93 -7.74
CA ASN A 54 1.12 -2.57 -7.78
C ASN A 54 1.23 -4.07 -8.08
N GLY A 55 2.09 -4.48 -9.02
CA GLY A 55 2.33 -5.90 -9.29
C GLY A 55 2.88 -6.65 -8.07
N LEU A 56 3.80 -6.03 -7.32
CA LEU A 56 4.26 -6.59 -6.06
C LEU A 56 3.09 -6.72 -5.06
N LEU A 57 2.30 -5.67 -4.87
CA LEU A 57 1.16 -5.70 -3.94
C LEU A 57 0.07 -6.71 -4.34
N ASP A 58 -0.08 -7.00 -5.63
CA ASP A 58 -0.98 -8.04 -6.12
C ASP A 58 -0.49 -9.46 -5.80
N GLU A 59 0.82 -9.68 -5.74
CA GLU A 59 1.41 -10.95 -5.28
C GLU A 59 1.24 -11.15 -3.76
N ASP A 60 1.51 -10.10 -2.97
CA ASP A 60 1.31 -10.07 -1.52
C ASP A 60 1.08 -8.62 -1.08
N CYS A 61 -0.13 -8.33 -0.63
CA CYS A 61 -0.58 -6.98 -0.32
C CYS A 61 0.04 -6.40 0.96
N TRP A 62 0.66 -7.21 1.82
CA TRP A 62 1.28 -6.74 3.07
C TRP A 62 2.80 -6.85 3.06
N GLN A 63 3.40 -7.09 1.88
CA GLN A 63 4.84 -7.24 1.79
C GLN A 63 5.60 -5.92 2.02
N LEU A 64 6.79 -6.03 2.61
CA LEU A 64 7.70 -4.89 2.73
C LEU A 64 8.32 -4.56 1.36
N ILE A 65 7.96 -3.40 0.81
CA ILE A 65 8.53 -2.88 -0.44
C ILE A 65 9.64 -1.88 -0.11
N VAL A 66 10.84 -2.14 -0.64
CA VAL A 66 12.01 -1.26 -0.53
C VAL A 66 12.52 -0.91 -1.93
N PRO A 67 13.22 0.23 -2.15
CA PRO A 67 13.72 0.61 -3.46
C PRO A 67 14.54 -0.48 -4.15
N ALA A 68 15.35 -1.22 -3.39
CA ALA A 68 16.12 -2.34 -3.92
C ALA A 68 15.23 -3.45 -4.51
N LYS A 69 14.08 -3.74 -3.90
CA LYS A 69 13.13 -4.76 -4.38
C LYS A 69 12.44 -4.31 -5.66
N VAL A 70 12.01 -3.05 -5.72
CA VAL A 70 11.42 -2.44 -6.92
C VAL A 70 12.40 -2.50 -8.09
N TYR A 71 13.66 -2.12 -7.87
CA TYR A 71 14.69 -2.17 -8.91
C TYR A 71 15.01 -3.60 -9.34
N HIS A 72 15.05 -4.53 -8.39
CA HIS A 72 15.29 -5.94 -8.68
C HIS A 72 14.17 -6.55 -9.53
N ALA A 73 12.91 -6.21 -9.26
CA ALA A 73 11.76 -6.64 -10.05
C ALA A 73 11.81 -6.13 -11.50
N MET A 74 12.42 -4.95 -11.74
CA MET A 74 12.70 -4.43 -13.08
C MET A 74 14.00 -4.98 -13.70
N GLU A 75 14.65 -5.97 -13.09
CA GLU A 75 15.95 -6.50 -13.50
C GLU A 75 17.08 -5.44 -13.57
N LYS A 76 16.95 -4.35 -12.79
CA LYS A 76 17.90 -3.24 -12.74
C LYS A 76 18.63 -3.20 -11.39
N ARG A 77 19.82 -2.61 -11.38
CA ARG A 77 20.56 -2.27 -10.14
C ARG A 77 20.64 -0.76 -9.97
N GLY A 78 20.63 -0.29 -8.72
CA GLY A 78 20.87 1.13 -8.41
C GLY A 78 22.29 1.54 -8.78
N ARG A 79 22.44 2.54 -9.68
CA ARG A 79 23.77 3.06 -10.09
C ARG A 79 24.31 4.13 -9.12
N CYS A 80 23.55 5.20 -8.91
CA CYS A 80 23.93 6.32 -8.04
C CYS A 80 23.09 6.44 -6.76
N CYS A 81 21.94 5.74 -6.71
CA CYS A 81 20.97 5.73 -5.61
C CYS A 81 20.40 7.11 -5.20
N GLY A 82 20.70 8.20 -5.91
CA GLY A 82 20.20 9.55 -5.58
C GLY A 82 18.69 9.74 -5.78
N CYS A 83 18.04 8.87 -6.56
CA CYS A 83 16.59 8.88 -6.77
C CYS A 83 15.80 8.09 -5.71
N PHE A 84 16.48 7.40 -4.79
CA PHE A 84 15.81 6.54 -3.81
C PHE A 84 14.84 7.28 -2.88
N PRO A 85 15.10 8.51 -2.41
CA PRO A 85 14.11 9.26 -1.62
C PRO A 85 12.79 9.44 -2.37
N ASN A 86 12.84 9.84 -3.65
CA ASN A 86 11.65 9.99 -4.48
C ASN A 86 10.93 8.64 -4.72
N VAL A 87 11.69 7.56 -4.87
CA VAL A 87 11.13 6.20 -5.00
C VAL A 87 10.41 5.79 -3.71
N VAL A 88 10.94 6.13 -2.53
CA VAL A 88 10.27 5.87 -1.25
C VAL A 88 8.95 6.63 -1.17
N ASP A 89 8.92 7.90 -1.59
CA ASP A 89 7.67 8.69 -1.62
C ASP A 89 6.65 8.11 -2.62
N LEU A 90 7.12 7.50 -3.71
CA LEU A 90 6.26 6.76 -4.64
C LEU A 90 5.73 5.47 -4.04
N ILE A 91 6.56 4.72 -3.31
CA ILE A 91 6.12 3.52 -2.58
C ILE A 91 5.00 3.88 -1.61
N ILE A 92 5.20 4.90 -0.76
CA ILE A 92 4.20 5.32 0.23
C ILE A 92 2.87 5.67 -0.46
N ARG A 93 2.90 6.61 -1.41
CA ARG A 93 1.66 7.06 -2.10
C ARG A 93 0.95 5.94 -2.83
N THR A 94 1.70 5.13 -3.59
CA THR A 94 1.12 4.02 -4.36
C THR A 94 0.53 2.96 -3.44
N THR A 95 1.19 2.64 -2.32
CA THR A 95 0.64 1.70 -1.33
C THR A 95 -0.62 2.24 -0.65
N GLU A 96 -0.65 3.52 -0.27
CA GLU A 96 -1.84 4.15 0.29
C GLU A 96 -3.02 4.13 -0.69
N GLU A 97 -2.77 4.46 -1.96
CA GLU A 97 -3.77 4.41 -3.04
C GLU A 97 -4.28 2.98 -3.28
N TYR A 98 -3.37 2.01 -3.31
CA TYR A 98 -3.70 0.59 -3.48
C TYR A 98 -4.64 0.10 -2.38
N HIS A 99 -4.35 0.44 -1.12
CA HIS A 99 -5.17 0.04 0.01
C HIS A 99 -6.45 0.88 0.19
N ALA A 100 -6.46 2.15 -0.23
CA ALA A 100 -7.68 2.96 -0.19
C ALA A 100 -8.78 2.40 -1.10
N GLY A 101 -8.41 1.83 -2.26
CA GLY A 101 -9.34 1.17 -3.16
C GLY A 101 -9.78 -0.23 -2.72
N ARG A 102 -9.05 -0.84 -1.77
CA ARG A 102 -9.26 -2.21 -1.31
C ARG A 102 -9.81 -2.19 0.11
N HIS A 103 -11.10 -2.47 0.28
CA HIS A 103 -11.67 -2.71 1.61
C HIS A 103 -11.06 -3.99 2.20
N SER A 104 -9.89 -3.89 2.82
CA SER A 104 -9.36 -4.98 3.65
C SER A 104 -10.29 -5.13 4.85
N THR A 105 -11.13 -6.17 4.85
CA THR A 105 -11.96 -6.48 6.00
C THR A 105 -11.06 -6.96 7.14
N ASP A 106 -11.36 -6.54 8.36
CA ASP A 106 -10.62 -6.89 9.59
C ASP A 106 -10.32 -8.42 9.70
N ASP A 107 -11.19 -9.24 9.10
CA ASP A 107 -11.06 -10.69 8.98
C ASP A 107 -9.82 -11.16 8.20
N GLU A 108 -9.41 -10.45 7.13
CA GLU A 108 -8.25 -10.81 6.31
C GLU A 108 -6.93 -10.55 7.06
N ILE A 109 -6.89 -9.52 7.91
CA ILE A 109 -5.73 -9.19 8.74
C ILE A 109 -5.51 -10.28 9.79
N PHE A 110 -6.59 -10.77 10.40
CA PHE A 110 -6.52 -11.84 11.39
C PHE A 110 -6.03 -13.18 10.79
N ASP A 111 -6.47 -13.52 9.57
CA ASP A 111 -6.00 -14.70 8.83
C ASP A 111 -4.50 -14.60 8.48
N PHE A 112 -4.05 -13.45 7.97
CA PHE A 112 -2.63 -13.24 7.66
C PHE A 112 -1.73 -13.39 8.89
N MET A 113 -2.09 -12.76 10.01
CA MET A 113 -1.31 -12.84 11.25
C MET A 113 -1.27 -14.27 11.82
N SER A 114 -2.34 -15.04 11.62
CA SER A 114 -2.39 -16.46 12.02
C SER A 114 -1.44 -17.32 11.19
N ARG A 115 -1.45 -17.15 9.86
CA ARG A 115 -0.53 -17.84 8.94
C ARG A 115 0.93 -17.49 9.21
N LEU A 116 1.24 -16.22 9.48
CA LEU A 116 2.61 -15.75 9.73
C LEU A 116 3.18 -16.34 11.03
N LYS A 117 2.37 -16.44 12.10
CA LYS A 117 2.76 -17.12 13.34
C LYS A 117 3.07 -18.59 13.12
N GLN A 118 2.25 -19.28 12.33
CA GLN A 118 2.48 -20.69 11.99
C GLN A 118 3.80 -20.88 11.25
N PHE A 119 4.03 -20.09 10.19
CA PHE A 119 5.26 -20.17 9.41
C PHE A 119 6.51 -19.92 10.26
N HIS A 120 6.46 -18.94 11.17
CA HIS A 120 7.58 -18.66 12.08
C HIS A 120 7.89 -19.83 13.03
N GLU A 121 6.85 -20.50 13.53
CA GLU A 121 7.01 -21.69 14.38
C GLU A 121 7.61 -22.86 13.59
N GLU A 122 7.16 -23.09 12.35
CA GLU A 122 7.69 -24.13 11.46
C GLU A 122 9.18 -23.91 11.15
N ASN A 123 9.56 -22.69 10.77
CA ASN A 123 10.97 -22.35 10.54
C ASN A 123 11.82 -22.51 11.80
N ARG A 124 11.29 -22.11 12.97
CA ARG A 124 11.99 -22.29 14.24
C ARG A 124 12.22 -23.77 14.56
N ARG A 125 11.23 -24.64 14.31
CA ARG A 125 11.38 -26.09 14.48
C ARG A 125 12.42 -26.66 13.54
N ALA A 126 12.37 -26.31 12.26
CA ALA A 126 13.35 -26.74 11.27
C ALA A 126 14.79 -26.31 11.64
N ASP A 127 14.96 -25.10 12.17
CA ASP A 127 16.26 -24.63 12.66
C ASP A 127 16.78 -25.42 13.85
N ILE A 128 15.91 -25.73 14.82
CA ILE A 128 16.27 -26.52 16.00
C ILE A 128 16.67 -27.94 15.58
N GLU A 129 15.90 -28.58 14.70
CA GLU A 129 16.19 -29.92 14.18
C GLU A 129 17.52 -29.96 13.41
N ARG A 130 17.77 -28.97 12.55
CA ARG A 130 19.05 -28.83 11.83
C ARG A 130 20.22 -28.73 12.80
N ARG A 131 20.12 -27.91 13.85
CA ARG A 131 21.16 -27.78 14.88
C ARG A 131 21.38 -29.09 15.64
N GLN A 132 20.31 -29.77 16.08
CA GLN A 132 20.42 -31.03 16.80
C GLN A 132 21.05 -32.15 15.97
N LYS A 133 20.71 -32.25 14.69
CA LYS A 133 21.31 -33.24 13.77
C LYS A 133 22.81 -33.01 13.58
N SER A 134 23.22 -31.75 13.43
CA SER A 134 24.65 -31.39 13.33
C SER A 134 25.43 -31.75 14.59
N HIS A 135 24.86 -31.57 15.79
CA HIS A 135 25.50 -31.96 17.05
C HIS A 135 25.58 -33.46 17.29
N ARG A 136 24.72 -34.27 16.66
CA ARG A 136 24.73 -35.74 16.79
C ARG A 136 25.67 -36.45 15.81
N ALA A 137 26.21 -35.73 14.83
CA ALA A 137 27.08 -36.27 13.79
C ALA A 137 28.59 -36.07 14.10
N ALA A 138 28.92 -35.51 15.27
CA ALA A 138 30.28 -35.36 15.81
C ALA A 138 30.47 -36.30 17.00
#